data_AF-A0A6B1C4S2-F1
#
_entry.id   AF-A0A6B1C4S2-F1
#
_cell.length_a   1.000
_cell.length_b   1.000
_cell.length_c   1.000
_cell.angle_alpha   90.00
_cell.angle_beta   90.00
_cell.angle_gamma   90.00
#
_symmetry.space_group_name_H-M   'P 1'
#
loop_
_entity.id
_entity.type
_entity.pdbx_description
1 polymer ?
#
loop_
_entity_poly.entity_id
_entity_poly.type
_entity_poly.pdbx_seq_one_letter_code
_entity_poly.pdbx_strand_id
1 'polypeptide(L)'
;MPSKRVGVPCGIGLGVRSHLALSLTTRVKLQICWLESLRISWPRCKMADVGASDNQGEMADLLAKQEITELLYRYCRGVDRLDMELVRSCYHPDATDSHGTFEGTVDEYLVWSERLLRRYTGSVHTVLNVLIEVEPDPVASAGEGIVRWARSEAHGIARHWTEGGPPELNLSVGFRFIDDVCQRGDGPWLISRRLATTEWVREEQFRPFDERFLRGSRDRSDPVYAPRPG
;
A
#
# COMPACT_ATOMS: atom_id res chain seq x y z
N MET A 1 -2.79 -72.85 29.18
CA MET A 1 -1.65 -72.89 30.12
C MET A 1 -0.70 -73.96 29.61
N PRO A 2 0.59 -73.67 29.36
CA PRO A 2 1.56 -73.19 30.36
C PRO A 2 2.41 -71.99 29.91
N SER A 3 3.18 -71.49 30.88
CA SER A 3 4.23 -70.48 30.77
C SER A 3 5.51 -71.03 30.15
N LYS A 4 6.30 -70.16 29.50
CA LYS A 4 7.76 -70.28 29.47
C LYS A 4 8.40 -68.90 29.60
N ARG A 5 9.19 -68.73 30.65
CA ARG A 5 10.29 -67.75 30.75
C ARG A 5 11.62 -68.49 30.57
N VAL A 6 12.67 -67.68 30.47
CA VAL A 6 14.11 -67.91 30.69
C VAL A 6 14.89 -68.20 29.38
N GLY A 7 15.98 -67.51 29.04
CA GLY A 7 16.86 -66.68 29.87
C GLY A 7 17.79 -65.73 29.11
N VAL A 8 18.47 -64.91 29.92
CA VAL A 8 19.53 -63.93 29.62
C VAL A 8 20.89 -64.60 29.94
N PRO A 9 22.01 -64.17 29.33
CA PRO A 9 23.01 -63.39 30.07
C PRO A 9 23.52 -62.20 29.24
N CYS A 10 23.60 -60.97 29.76
CA CYS A 10 24.55 -60.43 30.75
C CYS A 10 25.96 -60.27 30.18
N GLY A 11 26.41 -59.02 30.07
CA GLY A 11 27.77 -58.64 29.68
C GLY A 11 27.97 -57.13 29.55
N ILE A 12 28.14 -56.45 30.70
CA ILE A 12 29.08 -55.33 30.96
C ILE A 12 28.87 -54.06 30.10
N GLY A 13 28.41 -52.91 30.59
CA GLY A 13 28.85 -52.19 31.78
C GLY A 13 29.82 -51.07 31.39
N LEU A 14 29.31 -49.83 31.21
CA LEU A 14 29.92 -48.55 31.60
C LEU A 14 29.12 -47.38 30.96
N GLY A 15 28.34 -46.69 31.78
CA GLY A 15 28.19 -45.24 31.64
C GLY A 15 29.58 -44.59 31.79
N VAL A 16 29.82 -43.35 31.38
CA VAL A 16 29.08 -42.16 31.78
C VAL A 16 29.47 -41.01 30.82
N ARG A 17 28.55 -40.04 30.71
CA ARG A 17 28.75 -38.59 30.51
C ARG A 17 28.50 -38.02 29.10
N SER A 18 27.31 -37.42 29.05
CA SER A 18 27.05 -36.03 28.65
C SER A 18 27.38 -35.61 27.22
N HIS A 19 26.35 -35.34 26.43
CA HIS A 19 26.34 -34.17 25.56
C HIS A 19 24.96 -33.50 25.52
N LEU A 20 24.93 -32.35 26.19
CA LEU A 20 24.21 -31.12 25.89
C LEU A 20 22.98 -31.19 24.99
N ALA A 21 21.83 -30.93 25.62
CA ALA A 21 20.70 -30.29 24.98
C ALA A 21 21.15 -28.96 24.34
N LEU A 22 21.07 -28.86 23.01
CA LEU A 22 21.16 -27.58 22.32
C LEU A 22 19.76 -26.96 22.19
N SER A 23 19.64 -25.82 22.85
CA SER A 23 18.53 -24.88 22.90
C SER A 23 18.04 -24.42 21.51
N LEU A 24 16.76 -24.02 21.45
CA LEU A 24 15.98 -23.45 20.32
C LEU A 24 16.58 -22.19 19.64
N THR A 25 17.84 -21.85 19.87
CA THR A 25 18.49 -20.61 19.41
C THR A 25 19.27 -20.75 18.10
N THR A 26 19.31 -21.94 17.47
CA THR A 26 20.13 -22.19 16.27
C THR A 26 19.34 -22.27 14.96
N ARG A 27 18.04 -21.92 14.95
CA ARG A 27 17.21 -21.82 13.71
C ARG A 27 16.93 -20.39 13.22
N VAL A 28 17.48 -19.36 13.85
CA VAL A 28 17.24 -17.94 13.49
C VAL A 28 18.39 -17.31 12.68
N LYS A 29 19.51 -18.00 12.48
CA LYS A 29 20.72 -17.41 11.87
C LYS A 29 20.87 -17.53 10.35
N LEU A 30 19.88 -18.03 9.62
CA LEU A 30 19.92 -18.12 8.14
C LEU A 30 18.86 -17.27 7.42
N GLN A 31 18.15 -16.39 8.15
CA GLN A 31 17.20 -15.43 7.57
C GLN A 31 17.69 -13.97 7.68
N ILE A 32 18.92 -13.75 8.15
CA ILE A 32 19.49 -12.41 8.41
C ILE A 32 20.39 -11.92 7.25
N CYS A 33 20.58 -12.71 6.17
CA CYS A 33 21.46 -12.32 5.05
C CYS A 33 20.74 -11.70 3.82
N TRP A 34 19.45 -11.37 3.92
CA TRP A 34 18.68 -10.74 2.81
C TRP A 34 17.95 -9.44 3.20
N LEU A 35 18.15 -8.94 4.43
CA LEU A 35 17.54 -7.71 4.94
C LEU A 35 18.57 -6.58 5.17
N GLU A 36 19.79 -6.70 4.65
CA GLU A 36 20.82 -5.66 4.74
C GLU A 36 20.91 -4.77 3.48
N SER A 37 20.11 -5.03 2.43
CA SER A 37 20.10 -4.23 1.20
C SER A 37 19.03 -3.12 1.16
N LEU A 38 18.16 -3.02 2.18
CA LEU A 38 17.21 -1.91 2.34
C LEU A 38 17.58 -1.10 3.58
N ARG A 39 18.75 -0.46 3.55
CA ARG A 39 19.00 0.69 4.42
C ARG A 39 18.15 1.85 3.89
N ILE A 40 16.89 1.91 4.33
CA ILE A 40 16.12 3.15 4.28
C ILE A 40 16.75 4.06 5.33
N SER A 41 17.85 4.71 4.96
CA SER A 41 18.45 5.77 5.77
C SER A 41 17.62 7.01 5.57
N TRP A 42 16.80 7.34 6.56
CA TRP A 42 16.16 8.64 6.65
C TRP A 42 17.25 9.69 6.93
N PRO A 43 17.47 10.69 6.06
CA PRO A 43 18.31 11.81 6.43
C PRO A 43 17.66 12.54 7.61
N ARG A 44 18.45 12.77 8.67
CA ARG A 44 18.10 13.70 9.75
C ARG A 44 17.63 15.00 9.10
N CYS A 45 16.41 15.42 9.41
CA CYS A 45 15.91 16.77 9.13
C CYS A 45 16.96 17.77 9.63
N LYS A 46 17.71 18.38 8.70
CA LYS A 46 18.52 19.55 9.00
C LYS A 46 17.51 20.66 9.24
N MET A 47 17.45 21.18 10.47
CA MET A 47 16.83 22.48 10.69
C MET A 47 17.58 23.47 9.81
N ALA A 48 16.94 23.98 8.77
CA ALA A 48 17.52 25.02 7.94
C ALA A 48 17.62 26.30 8.78
N ASP A 49 18.80 26.93 8.75
CA ASP A 49 18.96 28.32 9.18
C ASP A 49 17.99 29.17 8.35
N VAL A 50 17.12 29.94 9.02
CA VAL A 50 16.15 30.83 8.38
C VAL A 50 16.91 32.06 7.86
N GLY A 51 17.60 31.90 6.74
CA GLY A 51 18.37 32.93 6.05
C GLY A 51 18.07 32.94 4.56
N ALA A 52 17.56 34.08 4.07
CA ALA A 52 17.20 34.39 2.68
C ALA A 52 16.33 33.32 1.97
N SER A 53 15.00 33.48 2.08
CA SER A 53 13.99 32.63 1.45
C SER A 53 14.15 32.59 -0.08
N ASP A 54 14.40 31.40 -0.64
CA ASP A 54 14.08 31.13 -2.04
C ASP A 54 12.56 30.88 -2.15
N ASN A 55 11.81 31.98 -2.18
CA ASN A 55 10.35 31.96 -2.26
C ASN A 55 9.83 31.17 -3.46
N GLN A 56 10.63 31.00 -4.53
CA GLN A 56 10.20 30.28 -5.73
C GLN A 56 10.30 28.77 -5.53
N GLY A 57 11.42 28.28 -4.96
CA GLY A 57 11.57 26.87 -4.59
C GLY A 57 10.54 26.43 -3.54
N GLU A 58 10.36 27.22 -2.48
CA GLU A 58 9.38 26.94 -1.43
C GLU A 58 7.94 26.89 -1.96
N MET A 59 7.58 27.82 -2.85
CA MET A 59 6.26 27.80 -3.51
C MET A 59 6.09 26.57 -4.41
N ALA A 60 7.11 26.22 -5.19
CA ALA A 60 7.08 25.04 -6.05
C ALA A 60 6.92 23.75 -5.25
N ASP A 61 7.48 23.67 -4.05
CA ASP A 61 7.31 22.52 -3.15
C ASP A 61 5.91 22.46 -2.54
N LEU A 62 5.34 23.61 -2.16
CA LEU A 62 3.95 23.65 -1.68
C LEU A 62 2.96 23.23 -2.78
N LEU A 63 3.18 23.67 -4.02
CA LEU A 63 2.38 23.24 -5.18
C LEU A 63 2.53 21.74 -5.43
N ALA A 64 3.76 21.22 -5.44
CA ALA A 64 4.02 19.79 -5.59
C ALA A 64 3.28 18.96 -4.51
N LYS A 65 3.36 19.39 -3.24
CA LYS A 65 2.67 18.72 -2.13
C LYS A 65 1.15 18.71 -2.31
N GLN A 66 0.57 19.82 -2.78
CA GLN A 66 -0.87 19.90 -3.07
C GLN A 66 -1.25 18.98 -4.24
N GLU A 67 -0.48 19.02 -5.34
CA GLU A 67 -0.73 18.19 -6.52
C GLU A 67 -0.66 16.69 -6.20
N ILE A 68 0.35 16.26 -5.43
CA ILE A 68 0.49 14.87 -4.98
C ILE A 68 -0.65 14.49 -4.02
N THR A 69 -1.08 15.39 -3.14
CA THR A 69 -2.24 15.11 -2.26
C THR A 69 -3.52 14.91 -3.09
N GLU A 70 -3.76 15.76 -4.08
CA GLU A 70 -4.90 15.61 -4.99
C GLU A 70 -4.78 14.38 -5.90
N LEU A 71 -3.56 13.97 -6.26
CA LEU A 71 -3.30 12.72 -6.96
C LEU A 71 -3.80 11.51 -6.16
N LEU A 72 -3.51 11.46 -4.85
CA LEU A 72 -4.01 10.40 -3.96
C LEU A 72 -5.54 10.40 -3.89
N TYR A 73 -6.16 11.57 -3.77
CA TYR A 73 -7.63 11.69 -3.75
C TYR A 73 -8.26 11.28 -5.08
N ARG A 74 -7.66 11.67 -6.21
CA ARG A 74 -8.10 11.29 -7.55
C ARG A 74 -8.01 9.78 -7.77
N TYR A 75 -6.94 9.16 -7.30
CA TYR A 75 -6.79 7.72 -7.31
C TYR A 75 -7.93 7.02 -6.55
N CYS A 76 -8.16 7.39 -5.28
CA CYS A 76 -9.25 6.84 -4.47
C CYS A 76 -10.62 7.06 -5.11
N ARG A 77 -10.84 8.26 -5.67
CA ARG A 77 -12.05 8.61 -6.42
C ARG A 77 -12.31 7.66 -7.59
N GLY A 78 -11.27 7.32 -8.35
CA GLY A 78 -11.35 6.39 -9.48
C GLY A 78 -11.66 4.97 -9.03
N VAL A 79 -10.95 4.47 -8.00
CA VAL A 79 -11.18 3.15 -7.40
C VAL A 79 -12.62 2.99 -6.91
N ASP A 80 -13.11 3.97 -6.15
CA ASP A 80 -14.46 3.91 -5.56
C ASP A 80 -15.56 3.94 -6.62
N ARG A 81 -15.31 4.58 -7.76
CA ARG A 81 -16.25 4.66 -8.88
C ARG A 81 -15.97 3.69 -10.02
N LEU A 82 -15.09 2.69 -9.85
CA LEU A 82 -14.69 1.77 -10.91
C LEU A 82 -14.21 2.46 -12.20
N ASP A 83 -13.71 3.69 -12.12
CA ASP A 83 -13.22 4.49 -13.24
C ASP A 83 -11.72 4.19 -13.43
N MET A 84 -11.43 3.08 -14.10
CA MET A 84 -10.04 2.61 -14.27
C MET A 84 -9.22 3.52 -15.19
N GLU A 85 -9.86 4.30 -16.06
CA GLU A 85 -9.17 5.34 -16.83
C GLU A 85 -8.66 6.45 -15.90
N LEU A 86 -9.48 6.90 -14.95
CA LEU A 86 -9.07 7.86 -13.92
C LEU A 86 -7.99 7.30 -12.98
N VAL A 87 -8.06 6.02 -12.64
CA VAL A 87 -6.99 5.36 -11.87
C VAL A 87 -5.70 5.33 -12.69
N ARG A 88 -5.76 4.92 -13.96
CA ARG A 88 -4.60 4.85 -14.87
C ARG A 88 -3.93 6.20 -15.08
N SER A 89 -4.70 7.30 -15.09
CA SER A 89 -4.18 8.65 -15.24
C SER A 89 -3.36 9.13 -14.03
N CYS A 90 -3.35 8.39 -12.92
CA CYS A 90 -2.57 8.71 -11.72
C CYS A 90 -1.15 8.13 -11.74
N TYR A 91 -0.79 7.34 -12.77
CA TYR A 91 0.47 6.62 -12.87
C TYR A 91 1.23 6.98 -14.14
N HIS A 92 2.55 6.95 -14.05
CA HIS A 92 3.40 6.89 -15.24
C HIS A 92 3.20 5.56 -16.00
N PRO A 93 3.43 5.51 -17.32
CA PRO A 93 3.23 4.29 -18.10
C PRO A 93 4.10 3.10 -17.70
N ASP A 94 5.26 3.37 -17.11
CA ASP A 94 6.24 2.40 -16.64
C ASP A 94 6.10 2.12 -15.13
N ALA A 95 5.02 2.58 -14.50
CA ALA A 95 4.87 2.47 -13.06
C ALA A 95 4.59 1.03 -12.59
N THR A 96 4.90 0.78 -11.32
CA THR A 96 4.67 -0.51 -10.65
C THR A 96 3.81 -0.33 -9.40
N ASP A 97 3.06 -1.38 -9.06
CA ASP A 97 2.21 -1.41 -7.87
C ASP A 97 2.38 -2.73 -7.12
N SER A 98 2.50 -2.64 -5.80
CA SER A 98 2.47 -3.79 -4.89
C SER A 98 1.34 -3.59 -3.90
N HIS A 99 0.34 -4.46 -3.97
CA HIS A 99 -0.94 -4.31 -3.26
C HIS A 99 -1.37 -5.63 -2.63
N GLY A 100 -0.98 -5.85 -1.37
CA GLY A 100 -1.29 -7.09 -0.65
C GLY A 100 -0.70 -8.32 -1.35
N THR A 101 -1.53 -9.07 -2.08
CA THR A 101 -1.12 -10.27 -2.84
C THR A 101 -0.77 -9.99 -4.30
N PHE A 102 -0.94 -8.75 -4.76
CA PHE A 102 -0.55 -8.32 -6.10
C PHE A 102 0.84 -7.68 -6.10
N GLU A 103 1.63 -7.96 -7.12
CA GLU A 103 2.87 -7.26 -7.46
C GLU A 103 3.06 -7.30 -8.98
N GLY A 104 3.28 -6.14 -9.60
CA GLY A 104 3.44 -6.06 -11.06
C GLY A 104 3.40 -4.65 -11.62
N THR A 105 3.18 -4.56 -12.93
CA THR A 105 3.02 -3.29 -13.64
C THR A 105 1.67 -2.64 -13.33
N VAL A 106 1.56 -1.34 -13.57
CA VAL A 106 0.29 -0.61 -13.39
C VAL A 106 -0.85 -1.18 -14.26
N ASP A 107 -0.57 -1.59 -15.50
CA ASP A 107 -1.60 -2.11 -16.41
C ASP A 107 -2.13 -3.47 -15.92
N GLU A 108 -1.26 -4.33 -15.37
CA GLU A 108 -1.66 -5.57 -14.70
C GLU A 108 -2.44 -5.29 -13.42
N TYR A 109 -2.05 -4.27 -12.66
CA TYR A 109 -2.72 -3.84 -11.43
C TYR A 109 -4.16 -3.40 -11.69
N LEU A 110 -4.40 -2.63 -12.75
CA LEU A 110 -5.73 -2.16 -13.13
C LEU A 110 -6.69 -3.31 -13.42
N VAL A 111 -6.23 -4.31 -14.19
CA VAL A 111 -7.04 -5.50 -14.48
C VAL A 111 -7.33 -6.29 -13.20
N TRP A 112 -6.32 -6.48 -12.35
CA TRP A 112 -6.47 -7.21 -11.09
C TRP A 112 -7.42 -6.49 -10.12
N SER A 113 -7.24 -5.19 -9.94
CA SER A 113 -7.99 -4.35 -9.00
C SER A 113 -9.44 -4.20 -9.42
N GLU A 114 -9.72 -3.99 -10.71
CA GLU A 114 -11.09 -3.91 -11.23
C GLU A 114 -11.86 -5.21 -10.94
N ARG A 115 -11.25 -6.36 -11.25
CA ARG A 115 -11.86 -7.67 -10.97
C ARG A 115 -12.16 -7.85 -9.48
N LEU A 116 -11.27 -7.41 -8.59
CA LEU A 116 -11.47 -7.49 -7.15
C LEU A 116 -12.60 -6.56 -6.69
N LEU A 117 -12.60 -5.30 -7.14
CA LEU A 117 -13.53 -4.26 -6.73
C LEU A 117 -14.97 -4.49 -7.19
N ARG A 118 -15.16 -5.21 -8.32
CA ARG A 118 -16.47 -5.62 -8.83
C ARG A 118 -17.21 -6.63 -7.94
N ARG A 119 -16.52 -7.24 -6.97
CA ARG A 119 -17.15 -8.09 -5.95
C ARG A 119 -17.98 -7.29 -4.96
N TYR A 120 -17.74 -5.99 -4.82
CA TYR A 120 -18.40 -5.12 -3.86
C TYR A 120 -19.50 -4.30 -4.52
N THR A 121 -20.63 -4.13 -3.82
CA THR A 121 -21.67 -3.17 -4.20
C THR A 121 -21.13 -1.74 -4.10
N GLY A 122 -20.28 -1.46 -3.11
CA GLY A 122 -19.65 -0.16 -2.95
C GLY A 122 -18.33 -0.21 -2.20
N SER A 123 -17.52 0.83 -2.42
CA SER A 123 -16.32 1.10 -1.63
C SER A 123 -16.15 2.59 -1.37
N VAL A 124 -15.46 2.91 -0.27
CA VAL A 124 -14.94 4.25 0.02
C VAL A 124 -13.53 4.11 0.57
N HIS A 125 -12.56 4.77 -0.08
CA HIS A 125 -11.20 4.91 0.42
C HIS A 125 -11.04 6.31 1.02
N THR A 126 -10.96 6.38 2.35
CA THR A 126 -10.71 7.63 3.07
C THR A 126 -9.22 7.77 3.33
N VAL A 127 -8.60 8.75 2.68
CA VAL A 127 -7.21 9.14 2.98
C VAL A 127 -7.21 10.00 4.24
N LEU A 128 -6.29 9.68 5.16
CA LEU A 128 -6.11 10.33 6.45
C LEU A 128 -4.85 11.22 6.38
N ASN A 129 -3.89 11.02 7.29
CA ASN A 129 -2.65 11.79 7.31
C ASN A 129 -1.84 11.52 6.04
N VAL A 130 -1.40 12.60 5.39
CA VAL A 130 -0.52 12.59 4.22
C VAL A 130 0.74 13.36 4.60
N LEU A 131 1.90 12.73 4.42
CA LEU A 131 3.21 13.35 4.57
C LEU A 131 3.96 13.20 3.25
N ILE A 132 4.50 14.31 2.75
CA ILE A 132 5.18 14.37 1.45
C ILE A 132 6.54 15.05 1.62
N GLU A 133 7.58 14.35 1.18
CA GLU A 133 8.96 14.84 1.12
C GLU A 133 9.33 15.01 -0.35
N VAL A 134 9.52 16.26 -0.78
CA VAL A 134 10.00 16.60 -2.12
C VAL A 134 11.52 16.59 -2.08
N GLU A 135 12.16 15.92 -3.05
CA GLU A 135 13.61 15.93 -3.16
C GLU A 135 14.12 17.33 -3.55
N PRO A 136 15.23 17.80 -2.95
CA PRO A 136 15.67 19.19 -3.08
C PRO A 136 16.13 19.54 -4.49
N ASP A 137 16.75 18.58 -5.20
CA ASP A 137 17.42 18.86 -6.47
C ASP A 137 16.76 18.09 -7.63
N PRO A 138 16.28 18.79 -8.67
CA PRO A 138 15.87 18.15 -9.91
C PRO A 138 17.05 17.46 -10.61
N VAL A 139 16.78 16.36 -11.31
CA VAL A 139 17.77 15.60 -12.07
C VAL A 139 17.42 15.62 -13.56
N ALA A 140 18.38 15.90 -14.43
CA ALA A 140 18.19 15.73 -15.86
C ALA A 140 18.14 14.23 -16.23
N SER A 141 17.01 13.78 -16.78
CA SER A 141 16.80 12.42 -17.27
C SER A 141 16.80 12.39 -18.80
N ALA A 142 17.57 11.47 -19.37
CA ALA A 142 17.70 11.32 -20.81
C ALA A 142 16.35 10.86 -21.41
N GLY A 143 15.74 11.72 -22.23
CA GLY A 143 14.45 11.44 -22.89
C GLY A 143 13.21 11.87 -22.09
N GLU A 144 13.36 12.30 -20.84
CA GLU A 144 12.24 12.71 -19.97
C GLU A 144 12.33 14.16 -19.47
N GLY A 145 13.43 14.84 -19.79
CA GLY A 145 13.68 16.21 -19.37
C GLY A 145 14.11 16.31 -17.91
N ILE A 146 13.82 17.44 -17.27
CA ILE A 146 14.05 17.62 -15.84
C ILE A 146 13.06 16.76 -15.06
N VAL A 147 13.55 15.95 -14.13
CA VAL A 147 12.72 15.11 -13.27
C VAL A 147 12.82 15.59 -11.83
N ARG A 148 11.67 15.78 -11.19
CA ARG A 148 11.56 16.03 -9.75
C ARG A 148 10.95 14.81 -9.08
N TRP A 149 11.45 14.48 -7.90
CA TRP A 149 11.02 13.32 -7.13
C TRP A 149 10.41 13.74 -5.81
N ALA A 150 9.46 12.96 -5.34
CA ALA A 150 8.95 13.06 -4.00
C ALA A 150 8.57 11.68 -3.48
N ARG A 151 8.62 11.53 -2.17
CA ARG A 151 8.06 10.38 -1.47
C ARG A 151 6.82 10.83 -0.71
N SER A 152 5.73 10.09 -0.86
CA SER A 152 4.52 10.30 -0.06
C SER A 152 4.20 9.09 0.79
N GLU A 153 3.90 9.33 2.07
CA GLU A 153 3.25 8.37 2.96
C GLU A 153 1.84 8.85 3.27
N ALA A 154 0.83 8.05 2.96
CA ALA A 154 -0.56 8.35 3.22
C ALA A 154 -1.24 7.20 3.95
N HIS A 155 -1.76 7.49 5.15
CA HIS A 155 -2.60 6.55 5.90
C HIS A 155 -4.01 6.57 5.34
N GLY A 156 -4.72 5.45 5.41
CA GLY A 156 -6.10 5.40 4.95
C GLY A 156 -6.92 4.25 5.51
N ILE A 157 -8.23 4.37 5.30
CA ILE A 157 -9.20 3.33 5.62
C ILE A 157 -10.06 3.09 4.38
N ALA A 158 -10.01 1.86 3.86
CA ALA A 158 -10.90 1.39 2.81
C ALA A 158 -12.10 0.69 3.47
N ARG A 159 -13.30 1.09 3.10
CA ARG A 159 -14.55 0.43 3.51
C ARG A 159 -15.19 -0.17 2.29
N HIS A 160 -15.49 -1.46 2.33
CA HIS A 160 -16.13 -2.21 1.26
C HIS A 160 -17.42 -2.84 1.79
N TRP A 161 -18.46 -2.87 0.97
CA TRP A 161 -19.71 -3.52 1.33
C TRP A 161 -20.39 -4.21 0.15
N THR A 162 -21.16 -5.23 0.46
CA THR A 162 -22.02 -5.99 -0.47
C THR A 162 -23.45 -6.05 0.04
N GLU A 163 -24.39 -5.58 -0.76
CA GLU A 163 -25.82 -5.71 -0.49
C GLU A 163 -26.35 -7.04 -0.98
N GLY A 164 -27.08 -7.76 -0.12
CA GLY A 164 -27.58 -9.11 -0.42
C GLY A 164 -26.49 -10.16 -0.62
N GLY A 165 -25.21 -9.79 -0.47
CA GLY A 165 -24.06 -10.67 -0.54
C GLY A 165 -23.64 -11.22 0.83
N PRO A 166 -22.64 -12.11 0.85
CA PRO A 166 -22.12 -12.69 2.09
C PRO A 166 -21.54 -11.60 3.02
N PRO A 167 -21.96 -11.52 4.31
CA PRO A 167 -21.50 -10.48 5.23
C PRO A 167 -19.98 -10.41 5.43
N GLU A 168 -19.25 -11.50 5.22
CA GLU A 168 -17.79 -11.58 5.31
C GLU A 168 -17.05 -10.74 4.24
N LEU A 169 -17.76 -10.25 3.22
CA LEU A 169 -17.21 -9.31 2.24
C LEU A 169 -17.31 -7.85 2.70
N ASN A 170 -18.02 -7.58 3.80
CA ASN A 170 -18.09 -6.25 4.38
C ASN A 170 -16.85 -6.02 5.25
N LEU A 171 -15.94 -5.19 4.78
CA LEU A 171 -14.62 -5.03 5.39
C LEU A 171 -14.26 -3.56 5.55
N SER A 172 -13.70 -3.22 6.71
CA SER A 172 -12.82 -2.07 6.87
C SER A 172 -11.37 -2.54 6.85
N VAL A 173 -10.57 -1.93 6.00
CA VAL A 173 -9.14 -2.23 5.85
C VAL A 173 -8.35 -0.97 6.14
N GLY A 174 -7.50 -1.01 7.16
CA GLY A 174 -6.50 0.01 7.38
C GLY A 174 -5.32 -0.22 6.45
N PHE A 175 -4.90 0.83 5.76
CA PHE A 175 -3.81 0.73 4.79
C PHE A 175 -2.86 1.94 4.88
N ARG A 176 -1.67 1.79 4.29
CA ARG A 176 -0.83 2.92 3.90
C ARG A 176 -0.47 2.84 2.44
N PHE A 177 -0.49 3.98 1.76
CA PHE A 177 0.20 4.16 0.49
C PHE A 177 1.58 4.76 0.77
N ILE A 178 2.60 4.09 0.28
CA ILE A 178 3.98 4.54 0.29
C ILE A 178 4.41 4.63 -1.16
N ASP A 179 4.38 5.85 -1.68
CA ASP A 179 4.55 6.11 -3.11
C ASP A 179 5.87 6.83 -3.38
N ASP A 180 6.54 6.38 -4.44
CA ASP A 180 7.49 7.22 -5.17
C ASP A 180 6.69 7.89 -6.30
N VAL A 181 6.72 9.22 -6.31
CA VAL A 181 6.02 10.08 -7.27
C VAL A 181 7.04 10.97 -7.95
N CYS A 182 6.88 11.17 -9.26
CA CYS A 182 7.74 12.06 -10.00
C CYS A 182 7.01 12.90 -11.03
N GLN A 183 7.59 14.07 -11.28
CA GLN A 183 7.22 14.99 -12.34
C GLN A 183 8.30 14.92 -13.42
N ARG A 184 7.91 14.66 -14.68
CA ARG A 184 8.82 14.64 -15.85
C ARG A 184 8.57 15.89 -16.69
N GLY A 185 9.59 16.74 -16.86
CA GLY A 185 9.48 18.05 -17.46
C GLY A 185 8.47 18.95 -16.74
N ASP A 186 7.65 19.67 -17.51
CA ASP A 186 6.53 20.47 -17.01
C ASP A 186 5.22 19.66 -16.90
N GLY A 187 5.32 18.32 -16.91
CA GLY A 187 4.18 17.42 -16.79
C GLY A 187 3.57 17.39 -15.38
N PRO A 188 2.55 16.55 -15.15
CA PRO A 188 1.98 16.36 -13.81
C PRO A 188 2.88 15.49 -12.92
N TRP A 189 2.70 15.60 -11.60
CA TRP A 189 3.18 14.60 -10.64
C TRP A 189 2.35 13.32 -10.77
N LEU A 190 3.00 12.19 -11.04
CA LEU A 190 2.37 10.88 -11.16
C LEU A 190 3.14 9.82 -10.37
N ILE A 191 2.44 8.75 -10.01
CA ILE A 191 3.01 7.60 -9.30
C ILE A 191 3.93 6.84 -10.25
N SER A 192 5.18 6.62 -9.86
CA SER A 192 6.10 5.70 -10.54
C SER A 192 6.18 4.35 -9.83
N ARG A 193 6.00 4.34 -8.50
CA ARG A 193 5.95 3.10 -7.73
C ARG A 193 5.04 3.28 -6.53
N ARG A 194 4.14 2.32 -6.31
CA ARG A 194 3.32 2.24 -5.11
C ARG A 194 3.60 0.97 -4.32
N LEU A 195 3.72 1.13 -3.00
CA LEU A 195 3.56 0.05 -2.04
C LEU A 195 2.33 0.34 -1.17
N ALA A 196 1.30 -0.48 -1.31
CA ALA A 196 0.09 -0.42 -0.50
C ALA A 196 0.12 -1.52 0.58
N THR A 197 0.37 -1.11 1.82
CA THR A 197 0.39 -2.02 2.97
C THR A 197 -1.02 -2.26 3.50
N THR A 198 -1.26 -3.44 4.06
CA THR A 198 -2.43 -3.71 4.90
C THR A 198 -1.97 -3.73 6.35
N GLU A 199 -2.50 -2.81 7.15
CA GLU A 199 -2.13 -2.65 8.56
C GLU A 199 -3.07 -3.46 9.47
N TRP A 200 -4.36 -3.49 9.14
CA TRP A 200 -5.37 -4.26 9.85
C TRP A 200 -6.60 -4.48 8.97
N VAL A 201 -7.38 -5.50 9.32
CA VAL A 201 -8.66 -5.82 8.67
C VAL A 201 -9.70 -6.02 9.77
N ARG A 202 -10.89 -5.45 9.57
CA ARG A 202 -12.04 -5.60 10.45
C ARG A 202 -13.27 -5.94 9.62
N GLU A 203 -14.00 -6.97 10.04
CA GLU A 203 -15.32 -7.28 9.49
C GLU A 203 -16.35 -6.25 9.97
N GLU A 204 -17.22 -5.83 9.07
CA GLU A 204 -18.22 -4.80 9.33
C GLU A 204 -19.64 -5.34 9.18
N GLN A 205 -20.57 -4.72 9.91
CA GLN A 205 -22.00 -4.96 9.74
C GLN A 205 -22.65 -3.70 9.18
N PHE A 206 -23.11 -3.78 7.94
CA PHE A 206 -23.88 -2.72 7.32
C PHE A 206 -25.37 -3.03 7.38
N ARG A 207 -26.18 -2.01 7.63
CA ARG A 207 -27.63 -2.12 7.46
C ARG A 207 -27.95 -2.07 5.96
N PRO A 208 -29.02 -2.76 5.52
CA PRO A 208 -29.55 -2.55 4.18
C PRO A 208 -29.80 -1.07 3.94
N PHE A 209 -29.48 -0.60 2.73
CA PHE A 209 -29.73 0.78 2.38
C PHE A 209 -31.22 1.07 2.24
N ASP A 210 -31.61 2.23 2.72
CA ASP A 210 -32.96 2.74 2.60
C ASP A 210 -33.07 3.57 1.33
N GLU A 211 -33.84 3.06 0.36
CA GLU A 211 -34.00 3.61 -0.99
C GLU A 211 -34.58 5.04 -1.01
N ARG A 212 -35.08 5.55 0.13
CA ARG A 212 -35.51 6.95 0.27
C ARG A 212 -34.36 7.94 0.28
N PHE A 213 -33.13 7.49 0.55
CA PHE A 213 -31.95 8.36 0.52
C PHE A 213 -31.33 8.43 -0.87
N LEU A 214 -30.74 9.58 -1.19
CA LEU A 214 -29.90 9.72 -2.38
C LEU A 214 -28.63 8.88 -2.20
N ARG A 215 -28.31 8.12 -3.24
CA ARG A 215 -27.19 7.18 -3.29
C ARG A 215 -26.20 7.63 -4.36
N GLY A 216 -24.91 7.61 -4.01
CA GLY A 216 -23.85 7.71 -5.01
C GLY A 216 -23.77 6.43 -5.85
N SER A 217 -23.34 6.53 -7.10
CA SER A 217 -23.13 5.39 -7.98
C SER A 217 -21.64 5.20 -8.28
N ARG A 218 -21.29 4.01 -8.76
CA ARG A 218 -19.93 3.68 -9.19
C ARG A 218 -19.78 3.77 -10.71
N ASP A 219 -20.49 4.72 -11.33
CA ASP A 219 -20.46 4.96 -12.76
C ASP A 219 -20.80 6.43 -13.07
N ARG A 220 -21.05 6.74 -14.34
CA ARG A 220 -21.34 8.11 -14.81
C ARG A 220 -22.73 8.63 -14.37
N SER A 221 -23.55 7.81 -13.71
CA SER A 221 -24.79 8.26 -13.07
C SER A 221 -24.59 8.87 -11.68
N ASP A 222 -23.36 8.91 -11.15
CA ASP A 222 -23.06 9.45 -9.83
C ASP A 222 -23.41 10.95 -9.78
N PRO A 223 -24.04 11.46 -8.69
CA PRO A 223 -24.47 12.86 -8.62
C PRO A 223 -23.37 13.89 -8.84
N VAL A 224 -22.10 13.53 -8.66
CA VAL A 224 -20.96 14.41 -8.93
C VAL A 224 -20.84 14.82 -10.41
N TYR A 225 -21.38 14.01 -11.32
CA TYR A 225 -21.37 14.27 -12.77
C TYR A 225 -22.66 14.98 -13.22
N ALA A 226 -23.58 15.27 -12.31
CA ALA A 226 -24.77 16.02 -12.63
C ALA A 226 -24.39 17.44 -13.11
N PRO A 227 -25.14 18.01 -14.07
CA PRO A 227 -24.91 19.37 -14.52
C PRO A 227 -25.06 20.34 -13.34
N ARG A 228 -24.19 21.36 -13.29
CA ARG A 228 -24.34 22.45 -12.32
C ARG A 228 -25.62 23.23 -12.63
N PRO A 229 -26.35 23.73 -11.61
CA PRO A 229 -27.38 24.72 -11.85
C PRO A 229 -26.77 25.90 -12.61
N GLY A 230 -27.44 26.32 -13.68
CA GLY A 230 -27.07 27.53 -14.44
C GLY A 230 -27.34 28.82 -13.69
#